data_AF-A0A968NLP7-F1
#
_entry.id   AF-A0A968NLP7-F1
#
_cell.length_a   1.000
_cell.length_b   1.000
_cell.length_c   1.000
_cell.angle_alpha   90.00
_cell.angle_beta   90.00
_cell.angle_gamma   90.00
#
_symmetry.space_group_name_H-M   'P 1'
#
loop_
_entity.id
_entity.type
_entity.pdbx_description
1 polymer ?
#
loop_
_entity_poly.entity_id
_entity_poly.type
_entity_poly.pdbx_seq_one_letter_code
_entity_poly.pdbx_strand_id
1 'polypeptide(L)'
;MKQWQLQSTMAADNQHSLTRLIRAIAFGQGQFALILVRCNYLQLRLSMLENLRTVTKDIYLREIFLEASIESLHNKIISDLHLDNPVVASDKKPDAVMIFGLESVTLLEELIVNINQARDIYAANFSFPLVLWLTEEVAASLSRNAPDFKSWAATTIKLR
;
A
#
# COMPACT_ATOMS: atom_id res chain seq x y z
N MET A 1 -30.57 -20.87 2.94
CA MET A 1 -29.90 -20.46 4.20
C MET A 1 -28.39 -20.21 4.06
N LYS A 2 -27.61 -20.98 3.27
CA LYS A 2 -26.13 -20.85 3.21
C LYS A 2 -25.57 -19.56 2.56
N GLN A 3 -26.25 -18.97 1.59
CA GLN A 3 -25.69 -17.85 0.80
C GLN A 3 -25.63 -16.52 1.58
N TRP A 4 -26.64 -16.23 2.40
CA TRP A 4 -26.72 -15.02 3.23
C TRP A 4 -25.72 -15.05 4.40
N GLN A 5 -25.52 -16.24 5.00
CA GLN A 5 -24.53 -16.43 6.06
C GLN A 5 -23.10 -16.23 5.51
N LEU A 6 -22.77 -16.78 4.34
CA LEU A 6 -21.48 -16.57 3.70
C LEU A 6 -21.22 -15.09 3.38
N GLN A 7 -22.21 -14.38 2.83
CA GLN A 7 -22.10 -12.94 2.57
C GLN A 7 -21.90 -12.13 3.86
N SER A 8 -22.62 -12.45 4.94
CA SER A 8 -22.46 -11.77 6.23
C SER A 8 -21.09 -12.02 6.88
N THR A 9 -20.55 -13.23 6.75
CA THR A 9 -19.22 -13.56 7.27
C THR A 9 -18.12 -12.87 6.46
N MET A 10 -18.21 -12.86 5.13
CA MET A 10 -17.27 -12.14 4.27
C MET A 10 -17.27 -10.62 4.55
N ALA A 11 -18.44 -10.04 4.76
CA ALA A 11 -18.55 -8.63 5.14
C ALA A 11 -17.88 -8.34 6.49
N ALA A 12 -18.08 -9.20 7.49
CA ALA A 12 -17.44 -9.07 8.80
C ALA A 12 -15.90 -9.22 8.71
N ASP A 13 -15.40 -10.20 7.95
CA ASP A 13 -13.96 -10.43 7.75
C ASP A 13 -13.28 -9.24 7.05
N ASN A 14 -13.96 -8.62 6.08
CA ASN A 14 -13.47 -7.42 5.41
C ASN A 14 -13.44 -6.22 6.35
N GLN A 15 -14.46 -6.06 7.21
CA GLN A 15 -14.47 -4.98 8.21
C GLN A 15 -13.35 -5.15 9.24
N HIS A 16 -13.08 -6.38 9.68
CA HIS A 16 -11.93 -6.67 10.54
C HIS A 16 -10.60 -6.37 9.83
N SER A 17 -10.50 -6.71 8.56
CA SER A 17 -9.31 -6.43 7.74
C SER A 17 -9.09 -4.93 7.53
N LEU A 18 -10.15 -4.16 7.29
CA LEU A 18 -10.10 -2.70 7.22
C LEU A 18 -9.68 -2.08 8.56
N THR A 19 -10.22 -2.59 9.67
CA THR A 19 -9.82 -2.15 11.02
C THR A 19 -8.34 -2.42 11.29
N ARG A 20 -7.83 -3.57 10.86
CA ARG A 20 -6.40 -3.90 10.94
C ARG A 20 -5.55 -2.95 10.09
N LEU A 21 -6.02 -2.57 8.91
CA LEU A 21 -5.32 -1.59 8.05
C LEU A 21 -5.23 -0.23 8.73
N ILE A 22 -6.34 0.28 9.27
CA ILE A 22 -6.37 1.56 9.99
C ILE A 22 -5.39 1.56 11.17
N ARG A 23 -5.38 0.48 11.96
CA ARG A 23 -4.45 0.34 13.10
C ARG A 23 -3.00 0.27 12.65
N ALA A 24 -2.71 -0.44 11.57
CA ALA A 24 -1.35 -0.56 11.05
C ALA A 24 -0.84 0.80 10.52
N ILE A 25 -1.70 1.57 9.84
CA ILE A 25 -1.40 2.95 9.44
C ILE A 25 -1.09 3.79 10.68
N ALA A 26 -1.98 3.81 11.68
CA ALA A 26 -1.80 4.60 12.89
C ALA A 26 -0.50 4.25 13.64
N PHE A 27 -0.17 2.96 13.72
CA PHE A 27 1.06 2.50 14.40
C PHE A 27 2.35 2.88 13.67
N GLY A 28 2.30 2.97 12.34
CA GLY A 28 3.48 3.31 11.54
C GLY A 28 3.68 4.80 11.29
N GLN A 29 2.80 5.69 11.79
CA GLN A 29 2.93 7.13 11.57
C GLN A 29 4.30 7.65 12.05
N GLY A 30 4.93 8.52 11.25
CA GLY A 30 6.22 9.12 11.55
C GLY A 30 7.44 8.23 11.29
N GLN A 31 7.26 6.98 10.87
CA GLN A 31 8.35 6.06 10.54
C GLN A 31 8.03 5.21 9.31
N PHE A 32 9.05 4.63 8.70
CA PHE A 32 8.82 3.66 7.62
C PHE A 32 8.12 2.42 8.18
N ALA A 33 7.02 2.01 7.55
CA ALA A 33 6.39 0.73 7.75
C ALA A 33 5.81 0.22 6.43
N LEU A 34 6.19 -0.99 6.03
CA LEU A 34 5.60 -1.62 4.85
C LEU A 34 4.32 -2.37 5.24
N ILE A 35 3.21 -2.03 4.58
CA ILE A 35 1.91 -2.67 4.77
C ILE A 35 1.47 -3.25 3.43
N LEU A 36 1.18 -4.55 3.39
CA LEU A 36 0.71 -5.21 2.18
C LEU A 36 -0.79 -5.51 2.28
N VAL A 37 -1.58 -4.97 1.35
CA VAL A 37 -3.03 -5.22 1.26
C VAL A 37 -3.32 -6.00 -0.01
N ARG A 38 -3.82 -7.23 0.14
CA ARG A 38 -4.22 -8.09 -0.97
C ARG A 38 -5.71 -7.95 -1.24
N CYS A 39 -6.06 -7.50 -2.45
CA CYS A 39 -7.44 -7.32 -2.89
C CYS A 39 -7.55 -7.47 -4.41
N ASN A 40 -8.17 -8.57 -4.87
CA ASN A 40 -8.34 -8.88 -6.29
C ASN A 40 -9.60 -8.26 -6.90
N TYR A 41 -10.57 -7.87 -6.07
CA TYR A 41 -11.86 -7.39 -6.54
C TYR A 41 -11.90 -5.86 -6.52
N LEU A 42 -11.98 -5.25 -7.71
CA LEU A 42 -12.00 -3.79 -7.86
C LEU A 42 -13.14 -3.15 -7.07
N GLN A 43 -14.36 -3.70 -7.15
CA GLN A 43 -15.51 -3.18 -6.42
C GLN A 43 -15.29 -3.18 -4.90
N LEU A 44 -14.69 -4.26 -4.38
CA LEU A 44 -14.37 -4.37 -2.95
C LEU A 44 -13.29 -3.37 -2.56
N ARG A 45 -12.24 -3.23 -3.38
CA ARG A 45 -11.18 -2.24 -3.18
C ARG A 45 -11.77 -0.83 -3.07
N LEU A 46 -12.60 -0.44 -4.03
CA LEU A 46 -13.27 0.87 -4.04
C LEU A 46 -14.14 1.07 -2.78
N SER A 47 -14.97 0.08 -2.43
CA SER A 47 -15.79 0.15 -1.21
C SER A 47 -14.95 0.27 0.07
N MET A 48 -13.83 -0.46 0.17
CA MET A 48 -12.94 -0.38 1.32
C MET A 48 -12.19 0.96 1.38
N LEU A 49 -11.82 1.53 0.23
CA LEU A 49 -11.21 2.86 0.17
C LEU A 49 -12.19 3.96 0.58
N GLU A 50 -13.44 3.90 0.14
CA GLU A 50 -14.48 4.84 0.58
C GLU A 50 -14.70 4.76 2.10
N ASN A 51 -14.77 3.54 2.64
CA ASN A 51 -14.86 3.36 4.09
C ASN A 51 -13.62 3.88 4.82
N LEU A 52 -12.42 3.62 4.29
CA LEU A 52 -11.17 4.12 4.85
C LEU A 52 -11.20 5.65 4.91
N ARG A 53 -11.42 6.32 3.77
CA ARG A 53 -11.53 7.78 3.65
C ARG A 53 -12.57 8.37 4.62
N THR A 54 -13.70 7.68 4.79
CA THR A 54 -14.77 8.12 5.70
C THR A 54 -14.35 8.07 7.17
N VAL A 55 -13.62 7.03 7.58
CA VAL A 55 -13.19 6.82 8.97
C VAL A 55 -11.90 7.58 9.29
N THR A 56 -11.07 7.89 8.30
CA THR A 56 -9.76 8.52 8.48
C THR A 56 -9.72 9.97 7.97
N LYS A 57 -10.82 10.72 8.09
CA LYS A 57 -10.93 12.10 7.57
C LYS A 57 -9.85 13.06 8.11
N ASP A 58 -9.41 12.84 9.34
CA ASP A 58 -8.40 13.67 10.00
C ASP A 58 -6.96 13.17 9.77
N ILE A 59 -6.80 12.09 8.99
CA ILE A 59 -5.50 11.49 8.66
C ILE A 59 -5.11 11.95 7.27
N TYR A 60 -3.89 12.48 7.13
CA TYR A 60 -3.34 12.91 5.85
C TYR A 60 -2.86 11.70 5.03
N LEU A 61 -3.80 11.05 4.34
CA LEU A 61 -3.51 9.95 3.42
C LEU A 61 -3.22 10.48 2.02
N ARG A 62 -2.16 9.97 1.38
CA ARG A 62 -1.88 10.21 -0.03
C ARG A 62 -2.07 8.94 -0.85
N GLU A 63 -2.78 9.08 -1.95
CA GLU A 63 -3.00 8.00 -2.92
C GLU A 63 -2.18 8.28 -4.17
N ILE A 64 -1.41 7.28 -4.61
CA ILE A 64 -0.61 7.32 -5.84
C ILE A 64 -1.04 6.14 -6.70
N PHE A 65 -1.48 6.46 -7.92
CA PHE A 65 -1.83 5.49 -8.94
C PHE A 65 -0.68 5.40 -9.94
N LEU A 66 -0.14 4.20 -10.11
CA LEU A 66 0.99 3.97 -11.00
C LEU A 66 0.53 3.91 -12.46
N GLU A 67 1.34 4.50 -13.32
CA GLU A 67 1.22 4.36 -14.77
C GLU A 67 1.91 3.06 -15.23
N ALA A 68 1.55 2.58 -16.42
CA ALA A 68 2.10 1.34 -16.96
C ALA A 68 3.61 1.41 -17.28
N SER A 69 4.13 2.63 -17.47
CA SER A 69 5.50 2.91 -17.90
C SER A 69 6.47 3.22 -16.74
N ILE A 70 6.03 3.11 -15.48
CA ILE A 70 6.90 3.47 -14.35
C ILE A 70 8.11 2.53 -14.25
N GLU A 71 9.28 3.12 -14.01
CA GLU A 71 10.55 2.38 -13.90
C GLU A 71 11.07 2.32 -12.46
N SER A 72 10.71 3.31 -11.63
CA SER A 72 11.13 3.40 -10.23
C SER A 72 9.99 3.88 -9.33
N LEU A 73 9.49 2.98 -8.49
CA LEU A 73 8.46 3.30 -7.50
C LEU A 73 8.96 4.34 -6.49
N HIS A 74 10.22 4.23 -6.05
CA HIS A 74 10.81 5.18 -5.11
C HIS A 74 10.79 6.61 -5.68
N ASN A 75 11.26 6.79 -6.92
CA ASN A 75 11.32 8.11 -7.55
C ASN A 75 9.93 8.66 -7.84
N LYS A 76 8.98 7.80 -8.22
CA LYS A 76 7.57 8.19 -8.38
C LYS A 76 6.99 8.75 -7.08
N ILE A 77 7.25 8.11 -5.93
CA ILE A 77 6.80 8.59 -4.63
C ILE A 77 7.44 9.94 -4.27
N ILE A 78 8.77 10.07 -4.44
CA ILE A 78 9.48 11.32 -4.19
C ILE A 78 8.90 12.46 -5.03
N SER A 79 8.70 12.22 -6.34
CA SER A 79 8.19 13.22 -7.29
C SER A 79 6.75 13.63 -6.98
N ASP A 80 5.83 12.68 -6.77
CA ASP A 80 4.40 12.97 -6.53
C ASP A 80 4.15 13.69 -5.19
N LEU A 81 5.07 13.51 -4.25
CA LEU A 81 5.03 14.15 -2.93
C LEU A 81 6.00 15.33 -2.80
N HIS A 82 6.76 15.65 -3.85
CA HIS A 82 7.79 16.69 -3.87
C HIS A 82 8.78 16.62 -2.69
N LEU A 83 9.17 15.40 -2.29
CA LEU A 83 10.02 15.20 -1.10
C LEU A 83 11.47 15.65 -1.29
N ASP A 84 11.87 15.89 -2.54
CA ASP A 84 13.14 16.48 -2.94
C ASP A 84 13.14 18.02 -2.86
N ASN A 85 11.98 18.66 -2.68
CA ASN A 85 11.86 20.09 -2.46
C ASN A 85 12.10 20.42 -0.97
N PRO A 86 13.13 21.22 -0.62
CA PRO A 86 13.46 21.53 0.78
C PRO A 86 12.31 22.16 1.58
N VAL A 87 11.44 22.94 0.93
CA VAL A 87 10.28 23.58 1.58
C VAL A 87 9.25 22.52 1.99
N VAL A 88 8.95 21.58 1.10
CA VAL A 88 7.98 20.50 1.34
C VAL A 88 8.55 19.45 2.30
N ALA A 89 9.86 19.18 2.23
CA ALA A 89 10.53 18.27 3.15
C ALA A 89 10.43 18.72 4.62
N SER A 90 10.31 20.03 4.86
CA SER A 90 10.10 20.63 6.18
C SER A 90 8.63 20.77 6.61
N ASP A 91 7.68 20.52 5.71
CA ASP A 91 6.24 20.57 5.99
C ASP A 91 5.73 19.23 6.57
N LYS A 92 4.45 19.17 6.98
CA LYS A 92 3.81 17.93 7.44
C LYS A 92 3.81 16.90 6.30
N LYS A 93 4.57 15.82 6.50
CA LYS A 93 4.56 14.64 5.62
C LYS A 93 3.24 13.86 5.72
N PRO A 94 2.90 13.04 4.71
CA PRO A 94 1.74 12.16 4.77
C PRO A 94 1.78 11.24 5.99
N ASP A 95 0.62 11.03 6.61
CA ASP A 95 0.47 10.06 7.69
C ASP A 95 0.52 8.61 7.17
N ALA A 96 0.23 8.41 5.87
CA ALA A 96 0.57 7.22 5.09
C ALA A 96 0.42 7.48 3.59
N VAL A 97 1.09 6.65 2.78
CA VAL A 97 1.01 6.67 1.31
C VAL A 97 0.50 5.33 0.81
N MET A 98 -0.57 5.35 0.02
CA MET A 98 -1.17 4.18 -0.61
C MET A 98 -0.79 4.13 -2.10
N ILE A 99 -0.27 2.99 -2.53
CA ILE A 99 0.14 2.73 -3.91
C ILE A 99 -0.83 1.75 -4.57
N PHE A 100 -1.31 2.12 -5.76
CA PHE A 100 -2.21 1.33 -6.59
C PHE A 100 -1.67 1.17 -8.02
N GLY A 101 -2.14 0.15 -8.74
CA GLY A 101 -1.85 0.00 -10.17
C GLY A 101 -0.56 -0.76 -10.48
N LEU A 102 0.03 -1.45 -9.50
CA LEU A 102 1.19 -2.33 -9.73
C LEU A 102 0.86 -3.43 -10.75
N GLU A 103 -0.39 -3.91 -10.79
CA GLU A 103 -0.86 -4.90 -11.75
C GLU A 103 -0.83 -4.41 -13.21
N SER A 104 -0.75 -3.09 -13.43
CA SER A 104 -0.73 -2.48 -14.77
C SER A 104 0.67 -2.14 -15.26
N VAL A 105 1.72 -2.34 -14.46
CA VAL A 105 3.09 -1.98 -14.83
C VAL A 105 3.63 -2.98 -15.87
N THR A 106 4.12 -2.45 -16.99
CA THR A 106 4.58 -3.25 -18.14
C THR A 106 5.79 -4.12 -17.77
N LEU A 107 6.75 -3.54 -17.05
CA LEU A 107 7.98 -4.21 -16.59
C LEU A 107 7.90 -4.53 -15.09
N LEU A 108 6.79 -5.14 -14.64
CA LEU A 108 6.52 -5.37 -13.22
C LEU A 108 7.62 -6.17 -12.49
N GLU A 109 8.15 -7.23 -13.09
CA GLU A 109 9.16 -8.06 -12.42
C GLU A 109 10.47 -7.28 -12.21
N GLU A 110 10.90 -6.51 -13.21
CA GLU A 110 12.08 -5.64 -13.10
C GLU A 110 11.87 -4.57 -12.03
N LEU A 111 10.71 -3.92 -12.01
CA LEU A 111 10.34 -2.98 -10.97
C LEU A 111 10.46 -3.63 -9.57
N ILE A 112 9.91 -4.83 -9.39
CA ILE A 112 9.93 -5.55 -8.11
C ILE A 112 11.36 -5.91 -7.71
N VAL A 113 12.20 -6.36 -8.63
CA VAL A 113 13.63 -6.63 -8.36
C VAL A 113 14.33 -5.34 -7.91
N ASN A 114 14.08 -4.22 -8.60
CA ASN A 114 14.65 -2.92 -8.24
C ASN A 114 14.20 -2.46 -6.86
N ILE A 115 12.92 -2.66 -6.50
CA ILE A 115 12.40 -2.41 -5.16
C ILE A 115 13.17 -3.24 -4.11
N ASN A 116 13.45 -4.52 -4.39
CA ASN A 116 14.21 -5.36 -3.47
C ASN A 116 15.63 -4.85 -3.22
N GLN A 117 16.32 -4.46 -4.29
CA GLN A 117 17.68 -3.95 -4.25
C GLN A 117 17.77 -2.60 -3.52
N ALA A 118 16.74 -1.76 -3.68
CA ALA A 118 16.69 -0.43 -3.09
C ALA A 118 16.02 -0.39 -1.71
N ARG A 119 15.69 -1.53 -1.07
CA ARG A 119 14.88 -1.57 0.17
C ARG A 119 15.36 -0.61 1.26
N ASP A 120 16.67 -0.50 1.47
CA ASP A 120 17.25 0.31 2.55
C ASP A 120 17.03 1.81 2.29
N ILE A 121 16.94 2.20 1.02
CA ILE A 121 16.63 3.57 0.58
C ILE A 121 15.19 3.94 0.98
N TYR A 122 14.25 3.01 0.90
CA TYR A 122 12.86 3.26 1.32
C TYR A 122 12.79 3.58 2.81
N ALA A 123 13.44 2.78 3.66
CA ALA A 123 13.45 3.02 5.10
C ALA A 123 14.20 4.30 5.50
N ALA A 124 15.24 4.67 4.75
CA ALA A 124 15.98 5.91 4.99
C ALA A 124 15.19 7.16 4.58
N ASN A 125 14.48 7.11 3.44
CA ASN A 125 13.87 8.30 2.84
C ASN A 125 12.42 8.53 3.28
N PHE A 126 11.68 7.49 3.63
CA PHE A 126 10.26 7.59 3.95
C PHE A 126 10.03 7.46 5.46
N SER A 127 9.51 8.53 6.07
CA SER A 127 9.12 8.56 7.48
C SER A 127 7.61 8.41 7.64
N PHE A 128 7.02 7.51 6.87
CA PHE A 128 5.59 7.20 6.88
C PHE A 128 5.33 5.76 6.40
N PRO A 129 4.17 5.18 6.74
CA PRO A 129 3.76 3.89 6.22
C PRO A 129 3.56 3.92 4.70
N LEU A 130 4.11 2.91 4.03
CA LEU A 130 3.86 2.63 2.62
C LEU A 130 2.91 1.43 2.50
N VAL A 131 1.70 1.69 2.01
CA VAL A 131 0.66 0.69 1.82
C VAL A 131 0.61 0.27 0.36
N LEU A 132 1.01 -0.96 0.06
CA LEU A 132 0.92 -1.50 -1.29
C LEU A 132 -0.39 -2.29 -1.44
N TRP A 133 -1.24 -1.85 -2.37
CA TRP A 133 -2.44 -2.60 -2.78
C TRP A 133 -2.09 -3.54 -3.92
N LEU A 134 -2.21 -4.84 -3.66
CA LEU A 134 -1.72 -5.90 -4.51
C LEU A 134 -2.87 -6.80 -4.98
N THR A 135 -2.79 -7.26 -6.22
CA THR A 135 -3.49 -8.48 -6.63
C THR A 135 -2.70 -9.71 -6.16
N GLU A 136 -3.28 -10.89 -6.32
CA GLU A 136 -2.62 -12.16 -6.03
C GLU A 136 -1.34 -12.34 -6.86
N GLU A 137 -1.41 -11.99 -8.14
CA GLU A 137 -0.31 -12.11 -9.10
C GLU A 137 0.85 -11.20 -8.70
N VAL A 138 0.57 -9.95 -8.36
CA VAL A 138 1.59 -9.00 -7.89
C VAL A 138 2.18 -9.46 -6.56
N ALA A 139 1.37 -9.94 -5.61
CA ALA A 139 1.85 -10.44 -4.33
C ALA A 139 2.73 -11.70 -4.47
N ALA A 140 2.40 -12.57 -5.43
CA ALA A 140 3.20 -13.74 -5.76
C ALA A 140 4.53 -13.33 -6.40
N SER A 141 4.53 -12.37 -7.33
CA SER A 141 5.75 -11.82 -7.93
C SER A 141 6.64 -11.15 -6.87
N LEU A 142 6.07 -10.33 -5.99
CA LEU A 142 6.78 -9.71 -4.87
C LEU A 142 7.43 -10.76 -3.96
N SER A 143 6.74 -11.85 -3.67
CA SER A 143 7.27 -12.93 -2.83
C SER A 143 8.44 -13.68 -3.47
N ARG A 144 8.46 -13.80 -4.81
CA ARG A 144 9.53 -14.48 -5.54
C ARG A 144 10.73 -13.57 -5.80
N ASN A 145 10.46 -12.35 -6.21
CA ASN A 145 11.46 -11.44 -6.81
C ASN A 145 11.93 -10.35 -5.84
N ALA A 146 11.20 -10.12 -4.73
CA ALA A 146 11.58 -9.18 -3.68
C ALA A 146 11.39 -9.73 -2.26
N PRO A 147 12.01 -10.89 -1.94
CA PRO A 147 11.83 -11.53 -0.64
C PRO A 147 12.32 -10.65 0.52
N ASP A 148 13.39 -9.87 0.34
CA ASP A 148 13.95 -9.03 1.40
C ASP A 148 13.06 -7.83 1.67
N PHE A 149 12.60 -7.13 0.64
CA PHE A 149 11.66 -6.03 0.81
C PHE A 149 10.34 -6.51 1.43
N LYS A 150 9.81 -7.66 0.98
CA LYS A 150 8.62 -8.27 1.57
C LYS A 150 8.83 -8.64 3.05
N SER A 151 10.04 -9.06 3.44
CA SER A 151 10.34 -9.43 4.84
C SER A 151 10.15 -8.27 5.82
N TRP A 152 10.18 -7.02 5.33
CA TRP A 152 9.94 -5.81 6.12
C TRP A 152 8.46 -5.47 6.28
N ALA A 153 7.56 -6.23 5.66
CA ALA A 153 6.13 -6.03 5.83
C ALA A 153 5.73 -6.23 7.30
N ALA A 154 5.40 -5.14 7.98
CA ALA A 154 4.91 -5.16 9.36
C ALA A 154 3.58 -5.90 9.46
N THR A 155 2.78 -5.88 8.38
CA THR A 155 1.54 -6.66 8.30
C THR A 155 1.19 -6.98 6.84
N THR A 156 0.59 -8.15 6.65
CA THR A 156 -0.10 -8.52 5.41
C THR A 156 -1.58 -8.72 5.72
N ILE A 157 -2.44 -8.04 4.96
CA ILE A 157 -3.89 -8.01 5.12
C ILE A 157 -4.51 -8.57 3.85
N LYS A 158 -5.48 -9.48 3.99
CA LYS A 158 -6.21 -10.07 2.87
C LYS A 158 -7.68 -9.68 2.97
N LEU A 159 -8.17 -8.97 1.96
CA LEU A 159 -9.59 -8.71 1.75
C LEU A 159 -10.18 -9.87 0.92
N ARG A 160 -11.37 -10.34 1.27
CA ARG A 160 -12.00 -11.55 0.71
C ARG A 160 -13.37 -11.30 0.12
#